data_AF-A0A519YHR8-F1
#
_entry.id   AF-A0A519YHR8-F1
#
_cell.length_a   1.000
_cell.length_b   1.000
_cell.length_c   1.000
_cell.angle_alpha   90.00
_cell.angle_beta   90.00
_cell.angle_gamma   90.00
#
_symmetry.space_group_name_H-M   'P 1'
#
loop_
_entity.id
_entity.type
_entity.pdbx_description
1 polymer ?
#
loop_
_entity_poly.entity_id
_entity_poly.type
_entity_poly.pdbx_seq_one_letter_code
_entity_poly.pdbx_strand_id
1 'polypeptide(L)'
;SVGLRNYYYIEATELAYKRIGVYGFLLLTLFGLGTVLLKIWQRRSAFSLVRLNSWAAYALLLGLAAGNWEIWIARYNLQARFTRLNIGFLLTMPPRVLPVLAAREGLIDQAKELMEEGDDGYFHLIPREVAHNKLRARLAEFRAEYPARNWQSRTGAAEQAYQQLQGHD
;
A
#
# COMPACT_ATOMS: atom_id res chain seq x y z
N SER A 1 8.22 9.16 22.04
CA SER A 1 8.65 7.95 21.30
C SER A 1 8.16 8.03 19.87
N VAL A 2 9.06 7.87 18.90
CA VAL A 2 8.79 8.01 17.45
C VAL A 2 7.79 6.95 16.95
N GLY A 3 7.79 5.75 17.56
CA GLY A 3 6.84 4.69 17.23
C GLY A 3 5.38 5.01 17.58
N LEU A 4 5.14 5.68 18.71
CA LEU A 4 3.79 6.09 19.10
C LEU A 4 3.28 7.23 18.21
N ARG A 5 4.16 8.15 17.81
CA ARG A 5 3.84 9.22 16.86
C ARG A 5 3.52 8.65 15.48
N ASN A 6 4.28 7.64 15.04
CA ASN A 6 4.01 6.95 13.78
C ASN A 6 2.70 6.13 13.83
N TYR A 7 2.40 5.51 14.98
CA TYR A 7 1.13 4.83 15.24
C TYR A 7 -0.06 5.79 15.16
N TYR A 8 0.00 6.95 15.84
CA TYR A 8 -1.04 7.99 15.75
C TYR A 8 -1.20 8.56 14.34
N TYR A 9 -0.12 8.67 13.55
CA TYR A 9 -0.20 9.07 12.14
C TYR A 9 -0.80 7.98 11.23
N ILE A 10 -0.79 6.70 11.64
CA ILE A 10 -1.35 5.58 10.87
C ILE A 10 -2.81 5.32 11.25
N GLU A 11 -3.14 5.57 12.50
CA GLU A 11 -4.52 5.58 12.98
C GLU A 11 -5.30 6.78 12.41
N ALA A 12 -4.61 7.91 12.19
CA ALA A 12 -5.19 9.12 11.59
C ALA A 12 -4.99 9.25 10.07
N THR A 13 -4.17 8.42 9.42
CA THR A 13 -3.86 8.53 7.98
C THR A 13 -3.48 7.17 7.41
N GLU A 14 -4.09 6.84 6.27
CA GLU A 14 -4.01 5.57 5.53
C GLU A 14 -2.66 4.82 5.52
N LEU A 15 -2.75 3.51 5.27
CA LEU A 15 -1.59 2.65 5.05
C LEU A 15 -0.88 3.08 3.74
N ALA A 16 0.39 3.48 3.85
CA ALA A 16 1.23 3.84 2.70
C ALA A 16 2.44 2.89 2.62
N TYR A 17 2.96 2.65 1.41
CA TYR A 17 4.13 1.80 1.15
C TYR A 17 5.33 2.07 2.06
N LYS A 18 5.61 3.36 2.26
CA LYS A 18 6.72 3.84 3.11
C LYS A 18 6.63 3.29 4.54
N ARG A 19 5.43 2.99 5.03
CA ARG A 19 5.18 2.56 6.42
C ARG A 19 5.29 1.05 6.60
N ILE A 20 4.90 0.25 5.61
CA ILE A 20 5.08 -1.22 5.62
C ILE A 20 6.57 -1.57 5.70
N GLY A 21 7.40 -0.87 4.91
CA GLY A 21 8.87 -1.04 4.96
C GLY A 21 9.45 -0.73 6.34
N VAL A 22 8.99 0.34 6.99
CA VAL A 22 9.44 0.71 8.34
C VAL A 22 9.05 -0.38 9.37
N TYR A 23 7.85 -0.96 9.28
CA TYR A 23 7.47 -2.05 10.16
C TYR A 23 8.27 -3.33 9.92
N GLY A 24 8.54 -3.68 8.65
CA GLY A 24 9.43 -4.78 8.31
C GLY A 24 10.81 -4.59 8.94
N PHE A 25 11.37 -3.38 8.84
CA PHE A 25 12.65 -3.04 9.46
C PHE A 25 12.61 -3.09 11.00
N LEU A 26 11.55 -2.60 11.62
CA LEU A 26 11.36 -2.66 13.08
C LEU A 26 11.26 -4.12 13.58
N LEU A 27 10.55 -4.98 12.86
CA LEU A 27 10.47 -6.41 13.18
C LEU A 27 11.84 -7.09 13.04
N LEU A 28 12.59 -6.76 11.98
CA LEU A 28 13.92 -7.29 11.77
C LEU A 28 14.90 -6.84 12.86
N THR A 29 14.83 -5.58 13.27
CA THR A 29 15.67 -5.06 14.36
C THR A 29 15.30 -5.65 15.72
N LEU A 30 14.01 -5.85 16.00
CA LEU A 30 13.54 -6.58 17.19
C LEU A 30 14.05 -8.04 17.20
N PHE A 31 13.98 -8.72 16.06
CA PHE A 31 14.49 -10.09 15.91
C PHE A 31 16.02 -10.13 16.07
N GLY A 32 16.73 -9.18 15.47
CA GLY A 32 18.17 -9.00 15.64
C GLY A 32 18.57 -8.76 17.09
N LEU A 33 17.83 -7.91 17.81
CA LEU A 33 18.06 -7.65 19.23
C LEU A 33 17.79 -8.89 20.09
N GLY A 34 16.70 -9.60 19.81
CA GLY A 34 16.35 -10.85 20.50
C GLY A 34 17.40 -11.95 20.30
N THR A 35 17.92 -12.11 19.09
CA THR A 35 19.00 -13.08 18.82
C THR A 35 20.32 -12.69 19.49
N VAL A 36 20.63 -11.39 19.62
CA VAL A 36 21.78 -10.90 20.40
C VAL A 36 21.61 -11.17 21.90
N LEU A 37 20.42 -10.98 22.47
CA LEU A 37 20.16 -11.33 23.86
C LEU A 37 20.28 -12.84 24.10
N LEU A 38 19.77 -13.67 23.19
CA LEU A 38 19.93 -15.12 23.24
C LEU A 38 21.40 -15.55 23.16
N LYS A 39 22.23 -14.84 22.37
CA LYS A 39 23.69 -15.05 22.33
C LYS A 39 24.32 -14.85 23.70
N ILE A 40 23.99 -13.73 24.37
CA ILE A 40 24.56 -13.39 25.68
C ILE A 40 24.24 -14.50 26.69
N TRP A 41 23.04 -15.08 26.60
CA TRP A 41 22.61 -16.19 27.46
C TRP A 41 23.26 -17.54 27.10
N GLN A 42 23.43 -17.88 25.82
CA GLN A 42 23.89 -19.21 25.40
C GLN A 42 25.40 -19.32 25.10
N ARG A 43 26.18 -18.23 25.15
CA ARG A 43 27.62 -18.17 24.77
C ARG A 43 27.95 -18.82 23.40
N ARG A 44 26.99 -18.85 22.47
CA ARG A 44 27.18 -19.48 21.15
C ARG A 44 28.03 -18.62 20.21
N SER A 45 28.69 -19.31 19.26
CA SER A 45 29.51 -18.70 18.21
C SER A 45 28.74 -17.66 17.37
N ALA A 46 29.41 -16.54 17.07
CA ALA A 46 28.87 -15.44 16.26
C ALA A 46 28.39 -15.89 14.87
N PHE A 47 29.00 -16.94 14.31
CA PHE A 47 28.67 -17.43 12.97
C PHE A 47 27.24 -17.99 12.87
N SER A 48 26.76 -18.68 13.91
CA SER A 48 25.39 -19.22 13.90
C SER A 48 24.31 -18.14 13.96
N LEU A 49 24.63 -16.97 14.50
CA LEU A 49 23.71 -15.85 14.67
C LEU A 49 23.59 -15.02 13.39
N VAL A 50 24.72 -14.77 12.72
CA VAL A 50 24.72 -14.13 11.41
C VAL A 50 23.88 -14.95 10.45
N ARG A 51 24.08 -16.28 10.42
CA ARG A 51 23.28 -17.18 9.58
C ARG A 51 21.78 -17.09 9.88
N LEU A 52 21.36 -17.13 11.15
CA LEU A 52 19.93 -17.07 11.51
C LEU A 52 19.30 -15.70 11.18
N ASN A 53 20.02 -14.60 11.46
CA ASN A 53 19.54 -13.26 11.11
C ASN A 53 19.50 -13.03 9.60
N SER A 54 20.46 -13.57 8.85
CA SER A 54 20.44 -13.53 7.39
C SER A 54 19.24 -14.30 6.83
N TRP A 55 18.90 -15.46 7.40
CA TRP A 55 17.68 -16.18 7.03
C TRP A 55 16.41 -15.39 7.36
N ALA A 56 16.36 -14.72 8.51
CA ALA A 56 15.23 -13.87 8.88
C ALA A 56 15.09 -12.66 7.93
N ALA A 57 16.20 -11.99 7.60
CA ALA A 57 16.21 -10.90 6.63
C ALA A 57 15.77 -11.39 5.24
N TYR A 58 16.25 -12.57 4.82
CA TYR A 58 15.88 -13.17 3.55
C TYR A 58 14.39 -13.56 3.51
N ALA A 59 13.86 -14.16 4.57
CA ALA A 59 12.44 -14.48 4.69
C ALA A 59 11.57 -13.21 4.67
N LEU A 60 12.01 -12.14 5.32
CA LEU A 60 11.33 -10.84 5.27
C LEU A 60 11.31 -10.28 3.85
N LEU A 61 12.45 -10.29 3.15
CA LEU A 61 12.54 -9.84 1.75
C LEU A 61 11.63 -10.66 0.84
N LEU A 62 11.60 -11.98 1.00
CA LEU A 62 10.69 -12.85 0.25
C LEU A 62 9.23 -12.53 0.55
N GLY A 63 8.86 -12.29 1.81
CA GLY A 63 7.52 -11.87 2.18
C GLY A 63 7.13 -10.55 1.53
N LEU A 64 8.03 -9.56 1.55
CA LEU A 64 7.83 -8.27 0.88
C LEU A 64 7.76 -8.39 -0.64
N ALA A 65 8.45 -9.35 -1.26
CA ALA A 65 8.38 -9.56 -2.71
C ALA A 65 7.16 -10.39 -3.16
N ALA A 66 6.69 -11.33 -2.33
CA ALA A 66 5.59 -12.24 -2.67
C ALA A 66 4.20 -11.63 -2.48
N GLY A 67 4.07 -10.65 -1.57
CA GLY A 67 2.78 -10.02 -1.28
C GLY A 67 2.29 -9.11 -2.41
N ASN A 68 0.99 -9.19 -2.73
CA ASN A 68 0.31 -8.21 -3.58
C ASN A 68 -0.10 -6.99 -2.73
N TRP A 69 0.91 -6.26 -2.25
CA TRP A 69 0.76 -5.18 -1.28
C TRP A 69 -0.13 -4.06 -1.81
N GLU A 70 -0.11 -3.79 -3.12
CA GLU A 70 -0.96 -2.80 -3.80
C GLU A 70 -2.44 -3.03 -3.45
N ILE A 71 -2.91 -4.26 -3.69
CA ILE A 71 -4.31 -4.63 -3.49
C ILE A 71 -4.64 -4.69 -2.00
N TRP A 72 -3.71 -5.17 -1.18
CA TRP A 72 -3.92 -5.27 0.28
C TRP A 72 -4.03 -3.88 0.92
N ILE A 73 -3.14 -2.96 0.54
CA ILE A 73 -3.18 -1.56 0.96
C ILE A 73 -4.50 -0.93 0.52
N ALA A 74 -4.86 -1.06 -0.77
CA ALA A 74 -6.10 -0.46 -1.28
C ALA A 74 -7.33 -1.00 -0.56
N ARG A 75 -7.44 -2.32 -0.37
CA ARG A 75 -8.56 -2.95 0.36
C ARG A 75 -8.61 -2.55 1.82
N TYR A 76 -7.46 -2.32 2.45
CA TYR A 76 -7.38 -1.88 3.84
C TYR A 76 -7.76 -0.40 3.97
N ASN A 77 -7.25 0.47 3.11
CA ASN A 77 -7.57 1.91 3.10
C ASN A 77 -9.05 2.15 2.76
N LEU A 78 -9.63 1.35 1.86
CA LEU A 78 -11.05 1.36 1.50
C LEU A 78 -11.95 0.65 2.53
N GLN A 79 -11.61 0.73 3.82
CA GLN A 79 -12.52 0.37 4.90
C GLN A 79 -13.11 1.64 5.50
N ALA A 80 -14.43 1.69 5.64
CA ALA A 80 -15.21 2.84 6.15
C ALA A 80 -14.87 3.27 7.60
N ARG A 81 -13.82 2.69 8.19
CA ARG A 81 -13.36 2.99 9.54
C ARG A 81 -12.45 4.23 9.61
N PHE A 82 -11.89 4.67 8.48
CA PHE A 82 -11.00 5.82 8.45
C PHE A 82 -11.75 7.12 8.18
N THR A 83 -11.57 8.10 9.06
CA THR A 83 -12.18 9.44 8.97
C THR A 83 -11.64 10.24 7.77
N ARG A 84 -10.40 9.95 7.35
CA ARG A 84 -9.71 10.66 6.27
C ARG A 84 -9.23 9.67 5.22
N LEU A 85 -9.66 9.86 3.97
CA LEU A 85 -9.31 9.02 2.84
C LEU A 85 -8.47 9.83 1.84
N ASN A 86 -7.24 9.40 1.55
CA ASN A 86 -6.37 9.99 0.56
C ASN A 86 -6.69 9.42 -0.83
N ILE A 87 -7.71 9.99 -1.46
CA ILE A 87 -8.14 9.60 -2.81
C ILE A 87 -7.02 9.83 -3.84
N GLY A 88 -6.21 10.89 -3.69
CA GLY A 88 -5.11 11.18 -4.62
C GLY A 88 -4.08 10.06 -4.68
N PHE A 89 -3.69 9.54 -3.52
CA PHE A 89 -2.77 8.39 -3.43
C PHE A 89 -3.38 7.13 -4.05
N LEU A 90 -4.66 6.85 -3.81
CA LEU A 90 -5.32 5.67 -4.39
C LEU A 90 -5.44 5.76 -5.92
N LEU A 91 -5.64 6.95 -6.48
CA LEU A 91 -5.75 7.16 -7.93
C LEU A 91 -4.41 7.09 -8.67
N THR A 92 -3.31 7.40 -7.99
CA THR A 92 -1.95 7.24 -8.51
C THR A 92 -1.44 5.81 -8.45
N MET A 93 -2.16 4.90 -7.79
CA MET A 93 -1.77 3.49 -7.71
C MET A 93 -1.76 2.78 -9.07
N PRO A 94 -1.04 1.65 -9.17
CA PRO A 94 -1.01 0.85 -10.39
C PRO A 94 -2.40 0.39 -10.83
N PRO A 95 -2.61 0.13 -12.14
CA PRO A 95 -3.94 -0.13 -12.69
C PRO A 95 -4.70 -1.33 -12.08
N ARG A 96 -3.98 -2.29 -11.48
CA ARG A 96 -4.55 -3.44 -10.78
C ARG A 96 -5.44 -3.08 -9.59
N VAL A 97 -5.30 -1.86 -9.06
CA VAL A 97 -6.10 -1.35 -7.94
C VAL A 97 -7.42 -0.73 -8.42
N LEU A 98 -7.48 -0.27 -9.67
CA LEU A 98 -8.63 0.42 -10.24
C LEU A 98 -9.96 -0.35 -10.13
N PRO A 99 -10.02 -1.68 -10.39
CA PRO A 99 -11.26 -2.44 -10.21
C PRO A 99 -11.75 -2.45 -8.76
N VAL A 100 -10.83 -2.49 -7.80
CA VAL A 100 -11.15 -2.46 -6.36
C VAL A 100 -11.72 -1.09 -5.96
N LEU A 101 -11.18 -0.02 -6.55
CA LEU A 101 -11.69 1.34 -6.35
C LEU A 101 -13.06 1.52 -6.98
N ALA A 102 -13.25 1.08 -8.23
CA ALA A 102 -14.52 1.15 -8.94
C ALA A 102 -15.64 0.40 -8.21
N ALA A 103 -15.36 -0.84 -7.75
CA ALA A 103 -16.32 -1.63 -6.99
C ALA A 103 -16.72 -1.02 -5.63
N ARG A 104 -15.96 -0.02 -5.15
CA ARG A 104 -16.14 0.62 -3.85
C ARG A 104 -16.31 2.14 -3.98
N GLU A 105 -16.76 2.63 -5.13
CA GLU A 105 -16.97 4.06 -5.36
C GLU A 105 -17.89 4.68 -4.30
N GLY A 106 -18.94 3.96 -3.86
CA GLY A 106 -19.85 4.42 -2.80
C GLY A 106 -19.20 4.61 -1.41
N LEU A 107 -17.94 4.20 -1.21
CA LEU A 107 -17.19 4.56 0.00
C LEU A 107 -16.68 6.01 -0.04
N ILE A 108 -16.53 6.60 -1.22
CA ILE A 108 -16.22 8.03 -1.39
C ILE A 108 -17.36 8.87 -0.80
N ASP A 109 -18.61 8.40 -0.93
CA ASP A 109 -19.79 9.01 -0.31
C ASP A 109 -19.83 8.84 1.21
N GLN A 110 -19.18 7.82 1.75
CA GLN A 110 -19.15 7.56 3.19
C GLN A 110 -17.95 8.20 3.90
N ALA A 111 -16.89 8.55 3.16
CA ALA A 111 -15.71 9.20 3.72
C ALA A 111 -16.07 10.56 4.32
N LYS A 112 -15.58 10.86 5.53
CA LYS A 112 -15.80 12.17 6.18
C LYS A 112 -14.96 13.26 5.52
N GLU A 113 -13.68 12.97 5.28
CA GLU A 113 -12.72 13.89 4.67
C GLU A 113 -11.98 13.17 3.53
N LEU A 114 -12.04 13.75 2.33
CA LEU A 114 -11.28 13.29 1.17
C LEU A 114 -10.05 14.20 1.02
N MET A 115 -8.87 13.61 0.87
CA MET A 115 -7.61 14.34 0.81
C MET A 115 -6.78 13.94 -0.41
N GLU A 116 -5.88 14.81 -0.83
CA GLU A 116 -4.80 14.54 -1.77
C GLU A 116 -3.52 15.18 -1.27
N GLU A 117 -2.41 14.48 -1.45
CA GLU A 117 -1.07 15.00 -1.17
C GLU A 117 -0.67 15.90 -2.34
N GLY A 118 -0.45 17.19 -2.08
CA GLY A 118 0.06 18.14 -3.06
C GLY A 118 1.57 17.97 -3.27
N ASP A 119 2.10 18.60 -4.32
CA ASP A 119 3.54 18.63 -4.62
C ASP A 119 4.37 19.31 -3.51
N ASP A 120 3.71 20.08 -2.66
CA ASP A 120 4.27 20.71 -1.46
C ASP A 120 4.42 19.75 -0.26
N GLY A 121 3.96 18.51 -0.40
CA GLY A 121 4.00 17.48 0.65
C GLY A 121 2.91 17.65 1.72
N TYR A 122 1.95 18.56 1.53
CA TYR A 122 0.82 18.76 2.43
C TYR A 122 -0.45 18.10 1.90
N PHE A 123 -1.32 17.68 2.82
CA PHE A 123 -2.63 17.12 2.48
C PHE A 123 -3.67 18.22 2.34
N HIS A 124 -4.30 18.27 1.17
CA HIS A 124 -5.36 19.23 0.85
C HIS A 124 -6.71 18.51 0.81
N LEU A 125 -7.74 19.11 1.41
CA LEU A 125 -9.10 18.57 1.34
C LEU A 125 -9.66 18.76 -0.06
N ILE A 126 -10.28 17.72 -0.60
CA ILE A 126 -10.92 17.76 -1.92
C ILE A 126 -12.44 17.57 -1.77
N PRO A 127 -13.25 18.35 -2.51
CA PRO A 127 -14.69 18.08 -2.60
C PRO A 127 -14.99 16.71 -3.23
N ARG A 128 -16.06 16.06 -2.76
CA ARG A 128 -16.50 14.73 -3.24
C ARG A 128 -16.69 14.69 -4.75
N GLU A 129 -17.32 15.72 -5.32
CA GLU A 129 -17.52 15.84 -6.77
C GLU A 129 -16.21 15.76 -7.56
N VAL A 130 -15.17 16.44 -7.07
CA VAL A 130 -13.85 16.43 -7.70
C VAL A 130 -13.21 15.04 -7.57
N ALA A 131 -13.39 14.35 -6.44
CA ALA A 131 -12.90 12.99 -6.26
C ALA A 131 -13.58 11.99 -7.22
N HIS A 132 -14.90 12.04 -7.39
CA HIS A 132 -15.62 11.20 -8.36
C HIS A 132 -15.19 11.51 -9.80
N ASN A 133 -15.06 12.79 -10.15
CA ASN A 133 -14.60 13.19 -11.48
C ASN A 133 -13.18 12.67 -11.78
N LYS A 134 -12.26 12.78 -10.81
CA LYS A 134 -10.90 12.23 -10.95
C LYS A 134 -10.91 10.71 -11.07
N LEU A 135 -11.72 10.00 -10.29
CA LEU A 135 -11.86 8.54 -10.41
C LEU A 135 -12.36 8.14 -11.80
N ARG A 136 -13.45 8.75 -12.27
CA ARG A 136 -14.02 8.47 -13.59
C ARG A 136 -13.05 8.79 -14.71
N ALA A 137 -12.36 9.93 -14.64
CA ALA A 137 -11.34 10.30 -15.61
C ALA A 137 -10.21 9.26 -15.66
N ARG A 138 -9.71 8.84 -14.49
CA ARG A 138 -8.65 7.83 -14.39
C ARG A 138 -9.08 6.46 -14.93
N LEU A 139 -10.31 6.04 -14.66
CA LEU A 139 -10.88 4.80 -15.20
C LEU A 139 -11.04 4.87 -16.72
N ALA A 140 -11.56 5.97 -17.25
CA ALA A 140 -11.72 6.20 -18.68
C ALA A 140 -10.36 6.21 -19.41
N GLU A 141 -9.38 6.92 -18.87
CA GLU A 141 -8.00 6.95 -19.37
C GLU A 141 -7.42 5.54 -19.43
N PHE A 142 -7.52 4.76 -18.35
CA PHE A 142 -7.01 3.38 -18.35
C PHE A 142 -7.71 2.49 -19.39
N ARG A 143 -9.05 2.61 -19.52
CA ARG A 143 -9.82 1.84 -20.50
C ARG A 143 -9.43 2.17 -21.95
N ALA A 144 -9.10 3.43 -22.23
CA ALA A 144 -8.68 3.88 -23.56
C ALA A 144 -7.21 3.54 -23.86
N GLU A 145 -6.32 3.71 -22.89
CA GLU A 145 -4.88 3.52 -23.08
C GLU A 145 -4.48 2.04 -23.12
N TYR A 146 -5.11 1.19 -22.29
CA TYR A 146 -4.69 -0.20 -22.12
C TYR A 146 -4.69 -1.02 -23.43
N PRO A 147 -5.73 -0.98 -24.28
CA PRO A 147 -5.72 -1.70 -25.56
C PRO A 147 -4.62 -1.23 -26.51
N ALA A 148 -4.27 0.06 -26.47
CA ALA A 148 -3.26 0.69 -27.30
C ALA A 148 -1.82 0.41 -26.84
N ARG A 149 -1.63 -0.18 -25.65
CA ARG A 149 -0.30 -0.48 -25.11
C ARG A 149 0.42 -1.57 -25.90
N ASN A 150 1.72 -1.35 -26.07
CA ASN A 150 2.63 -2.32 -26.67
C ASN A 150 2.82 -3.55 -25.77
N TRP A 151 3.33 -4.65 -26.33
CA TRP A 151 3.49 -5.91 -25.60
C TRP A 151 4.43 -5.83 -24.38
N GLN A 152 5.41 -4.91 -24.39
CA GLN A 152 6.38 -4.73 -23.31
C GLN A 152 5.79 -4.10 -22.05
N SER A 153 4.78 -3.24 -22.21
CA SER A 153 4.08 -2.57 -21.11
C SER A 153 2.84 -3.33 -20.61
N ARG A 154 2.47 -4.41 -21.30
CA ARG A 154 1.37 -5.30 -20.88
C ARG A 154 1.83 -6.19 -19.74
N THR A 155 1.00 -6.28 -18.71
CA THR A 155 1.21 -7.20 -17.59
C THR A 155 -0.07 -7.98 -17.35
N GLY A 156 0.05 -9.26 -16.97
CA GLY A 156 -1.14 -10.10 -16.74
C GLY A 156 -2.11 -9.52 -15.70
N ALA A 157 -1.60 -8.79 -14.70
CA ALA A 157 -2.45 -8.13 -13.72
C ALA A 157 -3.19 -6.90 -14.27
N ALA A 158 -2.59 -6.16 -15.21
CA ALA A 158 -3.28 -5.07 -15.89
C ALA A 158 -4.36 -5.60 -16.84
N GLU A 159 -4.11 -6.74 -17.50
CA GLU A 159 -5.11 -7.46 -18.30
C GLU A 159 -6.30 -7.87 -17.43
N GLN A 160 -6.05 -8.55 -16.31
CA GLN A 160 -7.09 -8.94 -15.36
C GLN A 160 -7.91 -7.73 -14.89
N ALA A 161 -7.26 -6.61 -14.60
CA ALA A 161 -7.93 -5.38 -14.19
C ALA A 161 -8.81 -4.80 -15.30
N TYR A 162 -8.33 -4.80 -16.54
CA TYR A 162 -9.09 -4.35 -17.69
C TYR A 162 -10.34 -5.22 -17.92
N GLN A 163 -10.20 -6.55 -17.88
CA GLN A 163 -11.31 -7.49 -17.99
C GLN A 163 -12.36 -7.30 -16.88
N GLN A 164 -11.92 -7.11 -15.63
CA GLN A 164 -12.82 -6.84 -14.50
C GLN A 164 -13.60 -5.54 -14.66
N LEU A 165 -12.97 -4.50 -15.21
CA LEU A 165 -13.62 -3.22 -15.44
C LEU A 165 -14.61 -3.25 -16.61
N GLN A 166 -14.43 -4.12 -17.61
CA GLN A 166 -15.40 -4.30 -18.70
C GLN A 166 -16.66 -5.04 -18.25
N GLY A 167 -16.55 -5.95 -17.28
CA GLY A 167 -17.71 -6.67 -16.73
C GLY A 167 -18.57 -5.88 -15.75
N HIS A 168 -18.24 -4.60 -15.52
CA HIS A 168 -18.85 -3.71 -14.52
C HIS A 168 -19.61 -2.52 -15.15
N ASP A 169 -19.92 -2.58 -16.44
CA ASP A 169 -20.84 -1.66 -17.14
C ASP A 169 -22.28 -2.17 -17.06
#